data_AF-A0A7C1FS45-F1
#
_entry.id   AF-A0A7C1FS45-F1
#
_cell.length_a   1.000
_cell.length_b   1.000
_cell.length_c   1.000
_cell.angle_alpha   90.00
_cell.angle_beta   90.00
_cell.angle_gamma   90.00
#
_symmetry.space_group_name_H-M   'P 1'
#
loop_
_entity.id
_entity.type
_entity.pdbx_description
1 polymer ?
#
loop_
_entity_poly.entity_id
_entity_poly.type
_entity_poly.pdbx_seq_one_letter_code
_entity_poly.pdbx_strand_id
1 'polypeptide(L)'
;MRIRPAKIVSGGQTGVDRAALDAAIALGIPHGGWCPRGRLAEDGRIPDSYRMVEADSPEYHVRTELNVVHSDGTLIVFVGSSGRGLSVGSSGFGVPVGSPDCESTSSASAVPEPCSPEAGAGRPAEHTDRTEMQQHVSGTCADHAEGCKIEAPNGEVALGDNYGAQLSGGTELTFRLANRHRRPVLVVDLNRPPPVATIYQWLEANRIEVLNIAGPRESQSPGIASRTLKFLIELFSA
;
A
#
# COMPACT_ATOMS: atom_id res chain seq x y z
N MET A 1 -28.71 9.37 -2.26
CA MET A 1 -28.49 9.32 -0.80
C MET A 1 -27.12 9.88 -0.50
N ARG A 2 -26.97 10.65 0.58
CA ARG A 2 -25.67 11.15 1.06
C ARG A 2 -25.22 10.22 2.19
N ILE A 3 -24.06 9.61 2.04
CA ILE A 3 -23.56 8.62 2.99
C ILE A 3 -22.32 9.21 3.65
N ARG A 4 -22.34 9.26 4.99
CA ARG A 4 -21.20 9.62 5.81
C ARG A 4 -20.87 8.44 6.71
N PRO A 5 -19.59 8.07 6.87
CA PRO A 5 -19.21 7.10 7.87
C PRO A 5 -19.55 7.62 9.28
N ALA A 6 -19.91 6.71 10.18
CA ALA A 6 -20.10 7.02 11.59
C ALA A 6 -18.79 7.42 12.28
N LYS A 7 -17.65 6.94 11.76
CA LYS A 7 -16.31 7.29 12.25
C LYS A 7 -15.27 7.24 11.13
N ILE A 8 -14.33 8.18 11.14
CA ILE A 8 -13.11 8.13 10.32
C ILE A 8 -11.94 7.72 11.21
N VAL A 9 -11.16 6.73 10.78
CA VAL A 9 -9.91 6.35 11.44
C VAL A 9 -8.73 6.53 10.49
N SER A 10 -7.58 6.85 11.06
CA SER A 10 -6.33 6.88 10.31
C SER A 10 -5.15 6.64 11.25
N GLY A 11 -3.99 6.34 10.70
CA GLY A 11 -2.80 6.09 11.49
C GLY A 11 -2.06 7.35 11.94
N GLY A 12 -2.55 8.51 11.53
CA GLY A 12 -2.02 9.83 11.82
C GLY A 12 -0.54 9.97 11.53
N GLN A 13 -0.06 9.61 10.33
CA GLN A 13 1.18 10.11 9.72
C GLN A 13 0.93 11.47 9.03
N THR A 14 1.97 12.22 8.61
CA THR A 14 1.77 13.39 7.74
C THR A 14 1.06 12.99 6.43
N GLY A 15 0.65 13.96 5.62
CA GLY A 15 0.02 13.69 4.33
C GLY A 15 -1.44 13.26 4.50
N VAL A 16 -1.78 12.12 3.87
CA VAL A 16 -3.18 11.63 3.81
C VAL A 16 -3.78 11.38 5.18
N ASP A 17 -2.99 10.79 6.08
CA ASP A 17 -3.49 10.37 7.39
C ASP A 17 -3.96 11.58 8.23
N ARG A 18 -3.16 12.65 8.30
CA ARG A 18 -3.57 13.88 9.00
C ARG A 18 -4.72 14.59 8.31
N ALA A 19 -4.70 14.67 6.98
CA ALA A 19 -5.80 15.27 6.22
C ALA A 19 -7.14 14.56 6.46
N ALA A 20 -7.15 13.24 6.67
CA ALA A 20 -8.33 12.49 7.04
C ALA A 20 -8.87 12.89 8.42
N LEU A 21 -7.98 13.03 9.41
CA LEU A 21 -8.33 13.46 10.77
C LEU A 21 -8.85 14.91 10.77
N ASP A 22 -8.19 15.80 10.03
CA ASP A 22 -8.58 17.20 9.87
C ASP A 22 -9.96 17.33 9.19
N ALA A 23 -10.21 16.55 8.14
CA ALA A 23 -11.51 16.51 7.48
C ALA A 23 -12.61 16.05 8.44
N ALA A 24 -12.35 15.00 9.22
CA ALA A 24 -13.31 14.49 10.19
C ALA A 24 -13.62 15.54 11.28
N ILE A 25 -12.61 16.24 11.80
CA ILE A 25 -12.78 17.33 12.76
C ILE A 25 -13.62 18.46 12.15
N ALA A 26 -13.27 18.92 10.95
CA ALA A 26 -13.97 20.01 10.27
C ALA A 26 -15.44 19.70 9.97
N LEU A 27 -15.76 18.43 9.71
CA LEU A 27 -17.13 17.96 9.41
C LEU A 27 -17.91 17.49 10.65
N GLY A 28 -17.30 17.52 11.84
CA GLY A 28 -17.91 17.01 13.06
C GLY A 28 -18.11 15.49 13.08
N ILE A 29 -17.38 14.74 12.23
CA ILE A 29 -17.39 13.28 12.19
C ILE A 29 -16.48 12.76 13.32
N PRO A 30 -16.93 11.79 14.14
CA PRO A 30 -16.04 11.13 15.10
C PRO A 30 -14.76 10.63 14.43
N HIS A 31 -13.61 10.93 15.02
CA HIS A 31 -12.31 10.54 14.47
C HIS A 31 -11.47 9.75 15.48
N GLY A 32 -10.44 9.06 14.98
CA GLY A 32 -9.41 8.45 15.80
C GLY A 32 -8.51 7.52 15.00
N GLY A 33 -8.10 6.41 15.61
CA GLY A 33 -7.29 5.39 14.95
C GLY A 33 -6.08 4.99 15.78
N TRP A 34 -5.33 4.02 15.28
CA TRP A 34 -4.15 3.47 15.92
C TRP A 34 -2.89 4.18 15.43
N CYS A 35 -2.04 4.61 16.35
CA CYS A 35 -0.75 5.23 16.05
C CYS A 35 0.40 4.46 16.71
N PRO A 36 1.66 4.67 16.30
CA PRO A 36 2.77 4.01 16.96
C PRO A 36 2.88 4.42 18.43
N ARG A 37 3.44 3.54 19.27
CA ARG A 37 3.83 3.86 20.64
C ARG A 37 4.72 5.10 20.67
N GLY A 38 4.42 6.04 21.55
CA GLY A 38 5.04 7.36 21.61
C GLY A 38 4.42 8.38 20.64
N ARG A 39 3.34 8.02 19.93
CA ARG A 39 2.65 8.85 18.93
C ARG A 39 3.60 9.35 17.84
N LEU A 40 4.42 8.46 17.29
CA LEU A 40 5.48 8.82 16.35
C LEU A 40 4.94 9.13 14.96
N ALA A 41 5.48 10.18 14.33
CA ALA A 41 5.31 10.54 12.93
C ALA A 41 6.60 11.17 12.36
N GLU A 42 6.66 11.41 11.05
CA GLU A 42 7.89 11.91 10.41
C GLU A 42 8.28 13.33 10.82
N ASP A 43 7.31 14.13 11.27
CA ASP A 43 7.47 15.50 11.76
C ASP A 43 7.52 15.56 13.31
N GLY A 44 7.65 14.41 13.97
CA GLY A 44 7.73 14.30 15.43
C GLY A 44 6.48 13.69 16.05
N ARG A 45 6.11 14.18 17.24
CA ARG A 45 4.98 13.63 18.00
C ARG A 45 3.65 14.09 17.42
N ILE A 46 2.73 13.16 17.19
CA ILE A 46 1.36 13.44 16.72
C ILE A 46 0.63 14.29 17.80
N PRO A 47 0.04 15.44 17.42
CA PRO A 47 -0.68 16.32 18.34
C PRO A 47 -1.79 15.62 19.14
N ASP A 48 -1.99 16.04 20.39
CA ASP A 48 -3.02 15.47 21.29
C ASP A 48 -4.45 15.86 20.87
N SER A 49 -4.61 16.83 19.95
CA SER A 49 -5.89 17.16 19.32
C SER A 49 -6.50 15.97 18.57
N TYR A 50 -5.67 15.04 18.09
CA TYR A 50 -6.13 13.82 17.43
C TYR A 50 -6.39 12.70 18.45
N ARG A 51 -7.64 12.22 18.50
CA ARG A 51 -8.11 11.18 19.44
C ARG A 51 -7.62 9.77 19.06
N MET A 52 -6.32 9.55 19.24
CA MET A 52 -5.62 8.37 18.77
C MET A 52 -5.28 7.41 19.91
N VAL A 53 -5.28 6.12 19.61
CA VAL A 53 -4.87 5.04 20.51
C VAL A 53 -3.45 4.61 20.14
N GLU A 54 -2.56 4.49 21.11
CA GLU A 54 -1.21 3.99 20.87
C GLU A 54 -1.23 2.46 20.74
N ALA A 55 -0.62 1.94 19.68
CA ALA A 55 -0.32 0.54 19.55
C ALA A 55 0.76 0.14 20.55
N ASP A 56 0.82 -1.14 20.91
CA ASP A 56 1.89 -1.71 21.75
C ASP A 56 3.21 -1.94 20.97
N SER A 57 3.54 -1.02 20.07
CA SER A 57 4.76 -1.06 19.26
C SER A 57 5.02 0.31 18.63
N PRO A 58 6.29 0.77 18.55
CA PRO A 58 6.65 1.96 17.80
C PRO A 58 6.69 1.71 16.27
N GLU A 59 6.54 0.47 15.82
CA GLU A 59 6.64 0.11 14.42
C GLU A 59 5.41 0.50 13.61
N TYR A 60 5.61 1.20 12.49
CA TYR A 60 4.52 1.71 11.65
C TYR A 60 3.63 0.62 11.04
N HIS A 61 4.14 -0.59 10.82
CA HIS A 61 3.33 -1.66 10.23
C HIS A 61 2.25 -2.15 11.20
N VAL A 62 2.52 -2.16 12.51
CA VAL A 62 1.57 -2.61 13.55
C VAL A 62 0.36 -1.69 13.58
N ARG A 63 0.57 -0.36 13.66
CA ARG A 63 -0.54 0.60 13.65
C ARG A 63 -1.32 0.58 12.33
N THR A 64 -0.63 0.37 11.19
CA THR A 64 -1.29 0.27 9.88
C THR A 64 -2.22 -0.94 9.84
N GLU A 65 -1.75 -2.10 10.30
CA GLU A 65 -2.57 -3.32 10.37
C GLU A 65 -3.76 -3.16 11.31
N LEU A 66 -3.57 -2.58 12.50
CA LEU A 66 -4.66 -2.33 13.44
C LEU A 66 -5.75 -1.42 12.84
N ASN A 67 -5.38 -0.36 12.11
CA ASN A 67 -6.37 0.50 11.45
C ASN A 67 -7.14 -0.25 10.35
N VAL A 68 -6.50 -1.13 9.59
CA VAL A 68 -7.17 -1.99 8.60
C VAL A 68 -8.12 -2.98 9.29
N VAL A 69 -7.64 -3.69 10.32
CA VAL A 69 -8.40 -4.77 10.97
C VAL A 69 -9.60 -4.24 11.77
N HIS A 70 -9.47 -3.07 12.39
CA HIS A 70 -10.51 -2.45 13.23
C HIS A 70 -11.38 -1.42 12.49
N SER A 71 -11.39 -1.44 11.16
CA SER A 71 -12.31 -0.66 10.32
C SER A 71 -13.17 -1.59 9.45
N ASP A 72 -14.29 -1.06 8.96
CA ASP A 72 -15.19 -1.79 8.07
C ASP A 72 -14.70 -1.77 6.61
N GLY A 73 -13.93 -0.75 6.25
CA GLY A 73 -13.27 -0.65 4.95
C GLY A 73 -12.18 0.41 4.95
N THR A 74 -11.29 0.32 3.96
CA THR A 74 -10.17 1.25 3.79
C THR A 74 -10.25 2.00 2.47
N LEU A 75 -10.28 3.34 2.54
CA LEU A 75 -10.09 4.21 1.40
C LEU A 75 -8.62 4.61 1.30
N ILE A 76 -7.94 4.17 0.25
CA ILE A 76 -6.56 4.54 -0.05
C ILE A 76 -6.58 5.73 -1.00
N VAL A 77 -5.97 6.84 -0.59
CA VAL A 77 -5.87 8.06 -1.40
C VAL A 77 -4.41 8.26 -1.80
N PHE A 78 -4.17 8.55 -3.08
CA PHE A 78 -2.82 8.86 -3.57
C PHE A 78 -2.90 9.79 -4.79
N VAL A 79 -1.74 10.17 -5.31
CA VAL A 79 -1.60 10.92 -6.56
C VAL A 79 -0.73 10.09 -7.48
N GLY A 80 -1.31 9.58 -8.56
CA GLY A 80 -0.58 8.79 -9.55
C GLY A 80 0.38 9.65 -10.36
N SER A 81 1.46 9.05 -10.83
CA SER A 81 2.35 9.70 -11.81
C SER A 81 1.53 10.01 -13.05
N SER A 82 1.33 11.30 -13.34
CA SER A 82 0.74 11.75 -14.60
C SER A 82 1.64 11.32 -15.75
N GLY A 83 1.48 10.07 -16.21
CA GLY A 83 2.10 9.60 -17.44
C GLY A 83 1.66 10.55 -18.56
N ARG A 84 2.64 11.11 -19.28
CA ARG A 84 2.43 11.73 -20.59
C ARG A 84 1.45 10.85 -21.36
N GLY A 85 0.43 11.47 -21.96
CA GLY A 85 -0.74 10.79 -22.50
C GLY A 85 -0.44 9.43 -23.12
N LEU A 86 -0.97 8.38 -22.51
CA LEU A 86 -1.28 7.16 -23.25
C LEU A 86 -2.39 7.57 -24.22
N SER A 87 -2.01 7.74 -25.49
CA SER A 87 -2.92 7.87 -26.60
C SER A 87 -4.00 6.80 -26.49
N VAL A 88 -5.26 7.26 -26.42
CA VAL A 88 -6.44 6.39 -26.48
C VAL A 88 -6.38 5.65 -27.82
N GLY A 89 -5.93 4.40 -27.79
CA GLY A 89 -6.07 3.46 -28.88
C GLY A 89 -7.51 2.98 -28.92
N SER A 90 -8.35 3.65 -29.71
CA SER A 90 -9.67 3.18 -30.08
C SER A 90 -9.54 1.97 -31.01
N SER A 91 -9.84 0.76 -30.51
CA SER A 91 -10.21 -0.49 -31.23
C SER A 91 -9.74 -1.66 -30.34
N GLY A 92 -10.45 -2.76 -30.12
CA GLY A 92 -11.49 -3.46 -30.85
C GLY A 92 -11.22 -4.95 -30.56
N PHE A 93 -12.26 -5.74 -30.27
CA PHE A 93 -12.19 -7.20 -30.09
C PHE A 93 -11.34 -7.89 -31.17
N GLY A 94 -10.41 -8.79 -30.79
CA GLY A 94 -9.65 -9.63 -31.73
C GLY A 94 -8.78 -10.70 -31.04
N VAL A 95 -9.12 -11.96 -31.26
CA VAL A 95 -8.49 -13.22 -30.78
C VAL A 95 -7.18 -13.51 -31.57
N PRO A 96 -6.19 -14.27 -31.05
CA PRO A 96 -4.79 -14.18 -31.48
C PRO A 96 -4.44 -15.13 -32.63
N VAL A 97 -3.48 -14.75 -33.48
CA VAL A 97 -2.80 -15.65 -34.42
C VAL A 97 -1.34 -15.20 -34.64
N GLY A 98 -0.40 -16.13 -34.41
CA GLY A 98 0.80 -16.34 -35.24
C GLY A 98 2.03 -15.45 -35.04
N SER A 99 3.08 -16.02 -34.45
CA SER A 99 4.50 -15.79 -34.84
C SER A 99 4.70 -16.14 -36.33
N PRO A 100 5.78 -15.73 -37.06
CA PRO A 100 7.21 -15.61 -36.64
C PRO A 100 7.84 -14.30 -37.21
N ASP A 101 9.13 -13.93 -37.15
CA ASP A 101 10.41 -14.62 -37.30
C ASP A 101 11.53 -13.84 -36.56
N CYS A 102 12.55 -14.59 -36.15
CA CYS A 102 13.78 -14.14 -35.54
C CYS A 102 14.90 -14.30 -36.56
N GLU A 103 15.65 -13.24 -36.86
CA GLU A 103 16.93 -13.35 -37.58
C GLU A 103 18.03 -12.55 -36.89
N SER A 104 19.13 -13.29 -36.74
CA SER A 104 20.42 -13.02 -36.11
C SER A 104 21.38 -12.18 -36.95
N THR A 105 22.40 -11.58 -36.32
CA THR A 105 23.86 -11.63 -36.69
C THR A 105 24.66 -10.73 -35.74
N SER A 106 25.46 -11.27 -34.80
CA SER A 106 26.93 -11.56 -34.86
C SER A 106 27.84 -10.31 -34.87
N SER A 107 28.69 -10.08 -33.86
CA SER A 107 30.07 -10.61 -33.73
C SER A 107 30.64 -10.10 -32.37
N ALA A 108 31.20 -10.87 -31.43
CA ALA A 108 32.30 -11.85 -31.39
C ALA A 108 33.72 -11.22 -31.27
N SER A 109 34.34 -11.36 -30.08
CA SER A 109 35.76 -11.69 -29.78
C SER A 109 36.11 -11.32 -28.32
N ALA A 110 36.97 -11.94 -27.50
CA ALA A 110 37.43 -13.30 -27.19
C ALA A 110 38.51 -13.13 -26.06
N VAL A 111 38.25 -13.70 -24.87
CA VAL A 111 39.09 -14.41 -23.84
C VAL A 111 40.63 -14.63 -24.03
N PRO A 112 41.43 -15.18 -23.06
CA PRO A 112 41.39 -15.24 -21.55
C PRO A 112 42.78 -15.23 -20.78
N GLU A 113 42.73 -15.23 -19.42
CA GLU A 113 43.60 -15.92 -18.38
C GLU A 113 45.13 -15.58 -18.25
N PRO A 114 45.89 -15.89 -17.14
CA PRO A 114 45.67 -16.94 -16.12
C PRO A 114 46.03 -16.70 -14.60
N CYS A 115 45.48 -17.61 -13.76
CA CYS A 115 45.88 -18.29 -12.49
C CYS A 115 47.06 -17.88 -11.54
N SER A 116 46.71 -17.75 -10.22
CA SER A 116 47.22 -18.46 -8.98
C SER A 116 48.68 -18.32 -8.45
N PRO A 117 49.06 -18.76 -7.21
CA PRO A 117 48.35 -19.06 -5.92
C PRO A 117 49.11 -18.60 -4.62
N GLU A 118 48.61 -18.99 -3.42
CA GLU A 118 49.27 -19.42 -2.14
C GLU A 118 48.61 -18.82 -0.87
N ALA A 119 48.60 -19.37 0.35
CA ALA A 119 48.52 -20.71 0.99
C ALA A 119 48.63 -20.47 2.53
N GLY A 120 48.09 -21.37 3.37
CA GLY A 120 48.43 -21.51 4.81
C GLY A 120 47.28 -21.21 5.79
N ALA A 121 46.52 -22.19 6.31
CA ALA A 121 46.82 -23.25 7.29
C ALA A 121 46.66 -22.79 8.77
N GLY A 122 45.78 -23.49 9.53
CA GLY A 122 45.74 -23.40 11.00
C GLY A 122 44.40 -23.79 11.67
N ARG A 123 44.21 -25.10 11.92
CA ARG A 123 43.31 -25.71 12.94
C ARG A 123 44.21 -26.26 14.08
N PRO A 124 43.77 -26.56 15.33
CA PRO A 124 42.62 -27.42 15.70
C PRO A 124 41.79 -26.95 16.94
N ALA A 125 40.48 -27.22 17.01
CA ALA A 125 39.74 -28.34 17.63
C ALA A 125 39.62 -28.31 19.16
N GLU A 126 38.39 -28.27 19.69
CA GLU A 126 37.96 -29.08 20.83
C GLU A 126 36.42 -29.18 20.91
N HIS A 127 35.98 -30.32 21.45
CA HIS A 127 34.68 -30.97 21.33
C HIS A 127 34.00 -30.94 22.70
N THR A 128 32.69 -30.70 22.77
CA THR A 128 31.81 -31.40 23.71
C THR A 128 30.35 -31.24 23.30
N ASP A 129 29.65 -32.34 23.54
CA ASP A 129 28.37 -32.78 23.04
C ASP A 129 27.25 -32.44 24.03
N ARG A 130 26.06 -32.06 23.53
CA ARG A 130 24.72 -32.44 24.03
C ARG A 130 23.59 -31.67 23.34
N THR A 131 22.99 -32.37 22.37
CA THR A 131 21.56 -32.69 22.20
C THR A 131 20.50 -31.77 22.83
N GLU A 132 19.65 -31.15 21.98
CA GLU A 132 18.16 -31.13 22.02
C GLU A 132 17.62 -30.21 20.88
N MET A 133 17.00 -30.78 19.82
CA MET A 133 15.56 -30.65 19.47
C MET A 133 15.01 -29.22 19.69
N GLN A 134 14.47 -28.45 18.73
CA GLN A 134 13.59 -28.85 17.63
C GLN A 134 13.30 -27.63 16.69
N GLN A 135 13.13 -27.91 15.39
CA GLN A 135 12.39 -27.15 14.36
C GLN A 135 12.98 -25.86 13.75
N HIS A 136 13.84 -26.07 12.74
CA HIS A 136 14.04 -25.15 11.62
C HIS A 136 12.84 -25.21 10.66
N VAL A 137 12.23 -24.06 10.35
CA VAL A 137 11.47 -23.87 9.11
C VAL A 137 12.34 -23.02 8.19
N SER A 138 13.17 -23.70 7.39
CA SER A 138 13.93 -23.10 6.29
C SER A 138 13.00 -22.94 5.08
N GLY A 139 12.34 -21.78 4.98
CA GLY A 139 11.69 -21.34 3.74
C GLY A 139 12.65 -20.44 2.98
N THR A 140 13.28 -20.99 1.95
CA THR A 140 14.19 -20.28 1.05
C THR A 140 13.48 -19.14 0.32
N CYS A 141 14.05 -17.95 0.38
CA CYS A 141 13.79 -16.88 -0.58
C CYS A 141 14.12 -17.41 -1.98
N ALA A 142 13.12 -17.44 -2.85
CA ALA A 142 13.32 -17.58 -4.28
C ALA A 142 12.53 -16.47 -4.95
N ASP A 143 13.28 -15.58 -5.61
CA ASP A 143 12.83 -14.64 -6.61
C ASP A 143 11.82 -15.28 -7.56
N HIS A 144 10.73 -14.56 -7.85
CA HIS A 144 10.13 -14.47 -9.18
C HIS A 144 9.31 -13.18 -9.22
N ALA A 145 9.92 -12.16 -9.82
CA ALA A 145 9.25 -10.96 -10.28
C ALA A 145 8.51 -11.30 -11.58
N GLU A 146 7.25 -11.72 -11.47
CA GLU A 146 6.31 -11.69 -12.59
C GLU A 146 5.00 -11.09 -12.11
N GLY A 147 4.47 -10.14 -12.89
CA GLY A 147 3.32 -9.31 -12.55
C GLY A 147 2.11 -10.12 -12.09
N CYS A 148 1.92 -10.16 -10.77
CA CYS A 148 0.80 -10.86 -10.16
C CYS A 148 -0.45 -9.99 -10.34
N LYS A 149 -1.37 -10.44 -11.20
CA LYS A 149 -2.74 -9.93 -11.21
C LYS A 149 -3.38 -10.34 -9.88
N ILE A 150 -3.51 -9.38 -8.98
CA ILE A 150 -4.13 -9.59 -7.66
C ILE A 150 -5.65 -9.50 -7.87
N GLU A 151 -6.31 -10.65 -8.05
CA GLU A 151 -7.77 -10.76 -8.06
C GLU A 151 -8.25 -11.07 -6.62
N ALA A 152 -9.17 -10.25 -6.10
CA ALA A 152 -9.80 -10.48 -4.81
C ALA A 152 -10.82 -11.64 -4.93
N PRO A 153 -10.97 -12.49 -3.89
CA PRO A 153 -11.77 -13.74 -3.92
C PRO A 153 -13.30 -13.56 -4.04
N ASN A 154 -13.78 -12.36 -4.37
CA ASN A 154 -15.19 -11.99 -4.40
C ASN A 154 -15.57 -11.04 -5.55
N GLY A 155 -14.69 -10.84 -6.55
CA GLY A 155 -15.07 -10.18 -7.81
C GLY A 155 -15.38 -8.68 -7.74
N GLU A 156 -15.32 -8.05 -6.56
CA GLU A 156 -15.42 -6.60 -6.42
C GLU A 156 -14.05 -5.97 -6.67
N VAL A 157 -13.85 -5.58 -7.92
CA VAL A 157 -12.69 -4.83 -8.42
C VAL A 157 -12.57 -3.52 -7.62
N ALA A 158 -11.38 -3.25 -7.09
CA ALA A 158 -10.96 -1.89 -6.76
C ALA A 158 -11.17 -1.02 -8.00
N LEU A 159 -12.16 -0.12 -7.97
CA LEU A 159 -12.55 0.67 -9.12
C LEU A 159 -11.36 1.49 -9.64
N GLY A 160 -10.81 1.07 -10.78
CA GLY A 160 -9.82 1.77 -11.59
C GLY A 160 -8.52 1.00 -11.80
N ASP A 161 -7.91 1.24 -12.96
CA ASP A 161 -6.83 0.47 -13.58
C ASP A 161 -5.66 0.11 -12.66
N ASN A 162 -5.34 -1.19 -12.49
CA ASN A 162 -4.05 -1.72 -12.02
C ASN A 162 -3.27 -0.86 -10.98
N TYR A 163 -3.95 -0.29 -9.98
CA TYR A 163 -3.32 0.68 -9.08
C TYR A 163 -2.21 0.08 -8.23
N GLY A 164 -2.21 -1.25 -8.03
CA GLY A 164 -1.16 -1.96 -7.31
C GLY A 164 0.25 -1.66 -7.82
N ALA A 165 0.43 -1.36 -9.12
CA ALA A 165 1.73 -1.01 -9.70
C ALA A 165 2.17 0.44 -9.43
N GLN A 166 1.28 1.31 -8.92
CA GLN A 166 1.56 2.72 -8.65
C GLN A 166 1.69 3.03 -7.15
N LEU A 167 1.20 2.13 -6.28
CA LEU A 167 1.37 2.26 -4.84
C LEU A 167 2.81 1.90 -4.46
N SER A 168 3.37 2.63 -3.49
CA SER A 168 4.70 2.31 -2.95
C SER A 168 4.74 2.48 -1.44
N GLY A 169 5.69 1.78 -0.81
CA GLY A 169 5.99 1.91 0.61
C GLY A 169 4.79 1.61 1.52
N GLY A 170 4.49 2.54 2.43
CA GLY A 170 3.43 2.39 3.43
C GLY A 170 2.03 2.24 2.82
N THR A 171 1.77 2.88 1.68
CA THR A 171 0.48 2.82 0.99
C THR A 171 0.23 1.44 0.38
N GLU A 172 1.26 0.85 -0.21
CA GLU A 172 1.20 -0.52 -0.74
C GLU A 172 1.02 -1.54 0.39
N LEU A 173 1.69 -1.35 1.53
CA LEU A 173 1.50 -2.17 2.72
C LEU A 173 0.03 -2.16 3.18
N THR A 174 -0.61 -0.99 3.25
CA THR A 174 -2.04 -0.88 3.61
C THR A 174 -2.93 -1.68 2.66
N PHE A 175 -2.70 -1.57 1.35
CA PHE A 175 -3.44 -2.35 0.35
C PHE A 175 -3.26 -3.86 0.53
N ARG A 176 -2.02 -4.32 0.74
CA ARG A 176 -1.72 -5.74 0.98
C ARG A 176 -2.38 -6.25 2.26
N LEU A 177 -2.38 -5.46 3.32
CA LEU A 177 -3.02 -5.82 4.60
C LEU A 177 -4.55 -5.88 4.45
N ALA A 178 -5.17 -4.95 3.75
CA ALA A 178 -6.62 -4.98 3.51
C ALA A 178 -7.03 -6.26 2.77
N ASN A 179 -6.32 -6.61 1.69
CA ASN A 179 -6.56 -7.86 0.96
C ASN A 179 -6.31 -9.10 1.83
N ARG A 180 -5.19 -9.13 2.57
CA ARG A 180 -4.86 -10.24 3.48
C ARG A 180 -5.96 -10.50 4.50
N HIS A 181 -6.53 -9.44 5.07
CA HIS A 181 -7.58 -9.51 6.09
C HIS A 181 -8.99 -9.53 5.51
N ARG A 182 -9.12 -9.60 4.17
CA ARG A 182 -10.41 -9.58 3.46
C ARG A 182 -11.28 -8.38 3.87
N ARG A 183 -10.63 -7.23 4.06
CA ARG A 183 -11.31 -5.96 4.32
C ARG A 183 -11.57 -5.24 3.00
N PRO A 184 -12.79 -4.70 2.77
CA PRO A 184 -13.09 -3.87 1.62
C PRO A 184 -12.06 -2.75 1.47
N VAL A 185 -11.55 -2.56 0.25
CA VAL A 185 -10.58 -1.51 -0.06
C VAL A 185 -10.95 -0.81 -1.36
N LEU A 186 -10.97 0.52 -1.32
CA LEU A 186 -11.13 1.37 -2.51
C LEU A 186 -9.90 2.25 -2.67
N VAL A 187 -9.33 2.29 -3.86
CA VAL A 187 -8.14 3.08 -4.17
C VAL A 187 -8.56 4.27 -5.05
N VAL A 188 -8.17 5.48 -4.68
CA VAL A 188 -8.51 6.73 -5.36
C VAL A 188 -7.25 7.50 -5.72
N ASP A 189 -7.07 7.73 -7.02
CA ASP A 189 -6.10 8.68 -7.54
C ASP A 189 -6.71 10.08 -7.60
N LEU A 190 -6.18 11.03 -6.83
CA LEU A 190 -6.66 12.41 -6.83
C LEU A 190 -6.39 13.18 -8.13
N ASN A 191 -5.58 12.65 -9.05
CA ASN A 191 -5.45 13.21 -10.41
C ASN A 191 -6.60 12.80 -11.32
N ARG A 192 -7.26 11.68 -11.02
CA ARG A 192 -8.36 11.12 -11.79
C ARG A 192 -9.39 10.51 -10.84
N PRO A 193 -10.01 11.32 -9.96
CA PRO A 193 -10.92 10.79 -8.96
C PRO A 193 -12.12 10.14 -9.64
N PRO A 194 -12.61 8.99 -9.13
CA PRO A 194 -13.82 8.39 -9.66
C PRO A 194 -15.03 9.30 -9.38
N PRO A 195 -16.15 9.11 -10.10
CA PRO A 195 -17.39 9.81 -9.77
C PRO A 195 -17.76 9.60 -8.29
N VAL A 196 -18.21 10.66 -7.62
CA VAL A 196 -18.59 10.60 -6.19
C VAL A 196 -19.63 9.51 -5.91
N ALA A 197 -20.56 9.29 -6.84
CA ALA A 197 -21.56 8.22 -6.75
C ALA A 197 -20.92 6.83 -6.59
N THR A 198 -19.79 6.58 -7.24
CA THR A 198 -19.04 5.33 -7.15
C THR A 198 -18.50 5.10 -5.73
N ILE A 199 -18.02 6.16 -5.07
CA ILE A 199 -17.53 6.08 -3.70
C ILE A 199 -18.70 5.81 -2.73
N TYR A 200 -19.84 6.48 -2.91
CA TYR A 200 -21.02 6.22 -2.08
C TYR A 200 -21.56 4.81 -2.27
N GLN A 201 -21.62 4.32 -3.50
CA GLN A 201 -22.03 2.94 -3.78
C GLN A 201 -21.12 1.94 -3.09
N TRP A 202 -19.80 2.17 -3.10
CA TRP A 202 -18.85 1.31 -2.40
C TRP A 202 -19.06 1.34 -0.87
N LEU A 203 -19.26 2.53 -0.28
CA LEU A 203 -19.56 2.68 1.15
C LEU A 203 -20.85 1.94 1.54
N GLU A 204 -21.89 2.04 0.72
CA GLU A 204 -23.20 1.42 0.97
C GLU A 204 -23.15 -0.11 0.82
N ALA A 205 -22.61 -0.60 -0.30
CA ALA A 205 -22.52 -2.02 -0.61
C ALA A 205 -21.74 -2.78 0.47
N ASN A 206 -20.70 -2.15 1.02
CA ASN A 206 -19.85 -2.72 2.07
C ASN A 206 -20.30 -2.37 3.49
N ARG A 207 -21.39 -1.59 3.66
CA ARG A 207 -21.91 -1.13 4.96
C ARG A 207 -20.83 -0.50 5.85
N ILE A 208 -20.05 0.41 5.27
CA ILE A 208 -18.90 1.00 5.96
C ILE A 208 -19.37 2.06 6.95
N GLU A 209 -19.27 1.77 8.25
CA GLU A 209 -19.55 2.71 9.33
C GLU A 209 -18.24 3.33 9.87
N VAL A 210 -17.21 2.51 10.03
CA VAL A 210 -15.86 2.93 10.41
C VAL A 210 -14.96 2.88 9.17
N LEU A 211 -14.66 4.05 8.62
CA LEU A 211 -13.83 4.19 7.43
C LEU A 211 -12.38 4.47 7.83
N ASN A 212 -11.46 3.57 7.47
CA ASN A 212 -10.03 3.86 7.51
C ASN A 212 -9.62 4.65 6.27
N ILE A 213 -8.88 5.74 6.43
CA ILE A 213 -8.32 6.52 5.31
C ILE A 213 -6.80 6.52 5.44
N ALA A 214 -6.12 6.12 4.37
CA ALA A 214 -4.67 5.95 4.35
C ALA A 214 -4.06 6.38 3.03
N GLY A 215 -2.78 6.72 3.04
CA GLY A 215 -2.04 7.10 1.84
C GLY A 215 -0.60 7.54 2.13
N PRO A 216 0.10 8.14 1.15
CA PRO A 216 1.48 8.55 1.33
C PRO A 216 1.59 9.70 2.34
N ARG A 217 2.76 9.74 2.97
CA ARG A 217 3.19 10.83 3.84
C ARG A 217 3.61 12.05 3.04
N GLU A 218 3.62 13.21 3.67
CA GLU A 218 3.89 14.49 2.99
C GLU A 218 5.27 14.50 2.31
N SER A 219 6.29 13.93 2.96
CA SER A 219 7.62 13.80 2.37
C SER A 219 7.68 12.91 1.11
N GLN A 220 6.73 11.99 0.93
CA GLN A 220 6.63 11.11 -0.24
C GLN A 220 5.78 11.71 -1.37
N SER A 221 4.78 12.52 -1.03
CA SER A 221 3.89 13.15 -1.99
C SER A 221 3.58 14.59 -1.54
N PRO A 222 4.46 15.56 -1.85
CA PRO A 222 4.26 16.94 -1.43
C PRO A 222 2.92 17.52 -1.94
N GLY A 223 2.18 18.16 -1.03
CA GLY A 223 0.85 18.71 -1.27
C GLY A 223 -0.29 17.71 -1.14
N ILE A 224 -0.02 16.43 -0.82
CA ILE A 224 -1.06 15.41 -0.71
C ILE A 224 -2.04 15.70 0.43
N ALA A 225 -1.57 16.25 1.56
CA ALA A 225 -2.44 16.60 2.68
C ALA A 225 -3.55 17.58 2.24
N SER A 226 -3.17 18.71 1.64
CA SER A 226 -4.12 19.74 1.21
C SER A 226 -5.11 19.23 0.16
N ARG A 227 -4.64 18.40 -0.79
CA ARG A 227 -5.50 17.81 -1.82
C ARG A 227 -6.48 16.80 -1.22
N THR A 228 -6.02 15.96 -0.30
CA THR A 228 -6.85 14.97 0.40
C THR A 228 -7.90 15.67 1.25
N LEU A 229 -7.51 16.66 2.03
CA LEU A 229 -8.44 17.42 2.88
C LEU A 229 -9.57 18.01 2.03
N LYS A 230 -9.22 18.73 0.95
CA LYS A 230 -10.21 19.31 0.04
C LYS A 230 -11.15 18.24 -0.53
N PHE A 231 -10.60 17.13 -1.02
CA PHE A 231 -11.38 16.02 -1.57
C PHE A 231 -12.36 15.45 -0.55
N LEU A 232 -11.92 15.20 0.70
CA LEU A 232 -12.78 14.63 1.74
C LEU A 232 -13.84 15.61 2.22
N ILE A 233 -13.51 16.90 2.33
CA ILE A 233 -14.51 17.95 2.60
C ILE A 233 -15.57 17.95 1.49
N GLU A 234 -15.20 17.98 0.22
CA GLU A 234 -16.16 17.94 -0.89
C GLU A 234 -17.01 16.65 -0.88
N LEU A 235 -16.39 15.50 -0.59
CA LEU A 235 -17.04 14.19 -0.55
C LEU A 235 -18.06 14.06 0.60
N PHE A 236 -17.81 14.67 1.77
CA PHE A 236 -18.64 14.45 2.96
C PHE A 236 -19.37 15.70 3.48
N SER A 237 -19.12 16.89 2.92
CA SER A 237 -19.89 18.12 3.23
C SER A 237 -21.28 18.13 2.61
N ALA A 238 -21.49 17.35 1.54
CA ALA A 238 -22.80 17.18 0.94
C ALA A 238 -23.78 16.62 1.97
#